data_AF-A0ABD6BP55-F1
#
_entry.id   AF-A0ABD6BP55-F1
#
_cell.length_a   1.000
_cell.length_b   1.000
_cell.length_c   1.000
_cell.angle_alpha   90.00
_cell.angle_beta   90.00
_cell.angle_gamma   90.00
#
_symmetry.space_group_name_H-M   'P 1'
#
loop_
_entity.id
_entity.type
_entity.pdbx_description
1 polymer ?
#
loop_
_entity_poly.entity_id
_entity_poly.type
_entity_poly.pdbx_seq_one_letter_code
_entity_poly.pdbx_strand_id
1 'polypeptide(L)'
;MTTHQRRMGDEQFGRVYEYDDSLVVALDLADAEGEVAVDTVGETAIVVVENADGTSTETEFELPGEARECSLTNGVLTIEVEA
;
A
#
# COMPACT_ATOMS: atom_id res chain seq x y z
N MET A 1 6.90 3.16 -19.28
CA MET A 1 6.79 2.37 -18.04
C MET A 1 8.18 2.10 -17.49
N THR A 2 8.52 2.80 -16.42
CA THR A 2 9.73 2.53 -15.62
C THR A 2 9.28 1.90 -14.31
N THR A 3 10.08 0.99 -13.75
CA THR A 3 9.77 0.33 -12.47
C THR A 3 10.88 0.62 -11.48
N HIS A 4 10.48 1.07 -10.29
CA HIS A 4 11.36 1.35 -9.18
C HIS A 4 10.94 0.51 -7.98
N GLN A 5 11.86 -0.27 -7.43
CA GLN A 5 11.63 -0.94 -6.15
C GLN A 5 11.97 0.04 -5.02
N ARG A 6 11.03 0.28 -4.12
CA ARG A 6 11.23 1.14 -2.94
C ARG A 6 10.94 0.35 -1.68
N ARG A 7 11.72 0.59 -0.63
CA ARG A 7 11.38 0.10 0.70
C ARG A 7 10.27 1.00 1.23
N MET A 8 9.10 0.44 1.54
CA MET A 8 7.96 1.18 2.06
C MET A 8 7.71 0.64 3.47
N GLY A 9 8.14 1.40 4.50
CA GLY A 9 8.12 0.95 5.89
C GLY A 9 9.33 0.10 6.32
N ASP A 10 9.32 -0.39 7.56
CA ASP A 10 10.49 -1.08 8.15
C ASP A 10 10.70 -2.49 7.55
N GLU A 11 9.67 -3.18 7.07
CA GLU A 11 9.80 -4.59 6.65
C GLU A 11 9.12 -4.93 5.30
N GLN A 12 8.38 -4.00 4.68
CA GLN A 12 7.61 -4.28 3.46
C GLN A 12 8.27 -3.70 2.21
N PHE A 13 8.37 -4.52 1.17
CA PHE A 13 8.91 -4.13 -0.13
C PHE A 13 7.77 -3.68 -1.05
N GLY A 14 7.72 -2.39 -1.34
CA GLY A 14 6.80 -1.83 -2.33
C GLY A 14 7.43 -1.76 -3.72
N ARG A 15 6.60 -1.94 -4.74
CA ARG A 15 6.98 -1.64 -6.13
C ARG A 15 6.25 -0.39 -6.58
N VAL A 16 6.97 0.53 -7.20
CA VAL A 16 6.41 1.74 -7.81
C VAL A 16 6.55 1.63 -9.31
N TYR A 17 5.44 1.79 -10.00
CA TYR A 17 5.33 1.76 -11.46
C TYR A 17 4.98 3.14 -11.96
N GLU A 18 5.76 3.67 -12.88
CA GLU A 18 5.55 5.01 -13.44
C GLU A 18 4.90 4.89 -14.83
N TYR A 19 3.74 5.54 -14.95
CA TYR A 19 3.01 5.75 -16.18
C TYR A 19 3.09 7.23 -16.58
N ASP A 20 2.55 7.58 -17.75
CA ASP A 20 2.69 8.94 -18.30
C ASP A 20 2.02 10.02 -17.43
N ASP A 21 0.90 9.70 -16.76
CA ASP A 21 0.09 10.64 -15.97
C ASP A 21 -0.14 10.19 -14.51
N SER A 22 0.40 9.04 -14.11
CA SER A 22 0.19 8.48 -12.77
C SER A 22 1.32 7.58 -12.30
N LEU A 23 1.39 7.39 -11.00
CA LEU A 23 2.26 6.41 -10.34
C LEU A 23 1.37 5.35 -9.71
N VAL A 24 1.79 4.08 -9.77
CA VAL A 24 1.10 2.99 -9.09
C VAL A 24 2.04 2.36 -8.07
N VAL A 25 1.62 2.34 -6.81
CA VAL A 25 2.30 1.66 -5.72
C VAL A 25 1.65 0.30 -5.49
N ALA A 26 2.44 -0.76 -5.50
CA ALA A 26 2.00 -2.12 -5.16
C ALA A 26 2.72 -2.61 -3.90
N LEU A 27 1.94 -2.96 -2.88
CA LEU A 27 2.40 -3.51 -1.60
C LEU A 27 1.96 -4.96 -1.49
N ASP A 28 2.88 -5.83 -1.11
CA ASP A 28 2.61 -7.25 -0.83
C ASP A 28 2.21 -7.41 0.64
N LEU A 29 0.94 -7.75 0.84
CA LEU A 29 0.30 -8.00 2.13
C LEU A 29 -0.13 -9.47 2.26
N ALA A 30 0.41 -10.38 1.44
CA ALA A 30 0.00 -11.79 1.44
C ALA A 30 0.36 -12.52 2.75
N ASP A 31 1.31 -11.98 3.53
CA ASP A 31 1.71 -12.52 4.84
C ASP A 31 0.78 -12.06 5.98
N ALA A 32 -0.17 -11.15 5.71
CA ALA A 32 -1.11 -10.69 6.73
C ALA A 32 -2.03 -11.84 7.17
N GLU A 33 -2.00 -12.17 8.47
CA GLU A 33 -2.75 -13.29 9.05
C GLU A 33 -4.24 -12.97 9.33
N GLY A 34 -4.70 -11.77 8.95
CA GLY A 34 -5.96 -11.18 9.37
C GLY A 34 -6.77 -10.50 8.25
N GLU A 35 -7.91 -9.91 8.63
CA GLU A 35 -8.67 -9.04 7.71
C GLU A 35 -7.88 -7.73 7.52
N VAL A 36 -7.73 -7.31 6.26
CA VAL A 36 -6.96 -6.12 5.90
C VAL A 36 -7.92 -5.00 5.53
N ALA A 37 -7.86 -3.91 6.29
CA ALA A 37 -8.50 -2.64 5.98
C ALA A 37 -7.42 -1.64 5.54
N VAL A 38 -7.79 -0.78 4.57
CA VAL A 38 -6.89 0.24 4.03
C VAL A 38 -7.62 1.56 3.96
N ASP A 39 -6.97 2.61 4.44
CA ASP A 39 -7.40 3.99 4.26
C ASP A 39 -6.26 4.84 3.72
N THR A 40 -6.59 5.97 3.10
CA THR A 40 -5.59 6.89 2.54
C THR A 40 -5.89 8.31 2.93
N VAL A 41 -4.88 9.02 3.44
CA VAL A 41 -4.98 10.41 3.88
C VAL A 41 -3.86 11.22 3.23
N GLY A 42 -4.19 11.98 2.19
CA GLY A 42 -3.20 12.72 1.40
C GLY A 42 -2.18 11.78 0.78
N GLU A 43 -0.91 11.94 1.17
CA GLU A 43 0.25 11.16 0.69
C GLU A 43 0.55 9.95 1.59
N THR A 44 -0.35 9.56 2.49
CA THR A 44 -0.17 8.44 3.40
C THR A 44 -1.21 7.35 3.16
N ALA A 45 -0.77 6.10 3.04
CA ALA A 45 -1.63 4.93 3.13
C ALA A 45 -1.52 4.30 4.52
N ILE A 46 -2.66 4.02 5.15
CA ILE A 46 -2.77 3.41 6.47
C ILE A 46 -3.36 2.02 6.26
N VAL A 47 -2.60 1.00 6.63
CA VAL A 47 -3.04 -0.40 6.55
C VAL A 47 -3.27 -0.90 7.97
N VAL A 48 -4.46 -1.43 8.21
CA VAL A 48 -4.84 -2.04 9.48
C VAL A 48 -5.11 -3.52 9.23
N VAL A 49 -4.44 -4.38 9.99
CA VAL A 49 -4.65 -5.83 9.98
C VAL A 49 -5.33 -6.23 11.27
N GLU A 50 -6.55 -6.77 11.19
CA GLU A 50 -7.28 -7.31 12.33
C GLU A 50 -6.93 -8.79 12.52
N ASN A 51 -6.21 -9.10 13.60
CA ASN A 51 -5.77 -10.45 13.93
C ASN A 51 -6.90 -11.27 14.56
N ALA A 52 -6.83 -12.60 14.43
CA ALA A 52 -7.85 -13.51 14.94
C ALA A 52 -8.01 -13.46 16.48
N ASP A 53 -6.98 -13.03 17.21
CA ASP A 53 -7.00 -12.83 18.67
C ASP A 53 -7.66 -11.51 19.11
N GLY A 54 -8.17 -10.71 18.17
CA GLY A 54 -8.86 -9.44 18.44
C GLY A 54 -7.93 -8.25 18.67
N THR A 55 -6.63 -8.41 18.44
CA THR A 55 -5.69 -7.29 18.31
C THR A 55 -5.65 -6.78 16.88
N SER A 56 -5.20 -5.54 16.70
CA SER A 56 -4.98 -4.94 15.38
C SER A 56 -3.56 -4.41 15.28
N THR A 57 -2.95 -4.57 14.10
CA THR A 57 -1.67 -3.96 13.75
C THR A 57 -1.89 -2.90 12.70
N GLU A 58 -1.42 -1.69 12.98
CA GLU A 58 -1.45 -0.56 12.04
C GLU A 58 -0.07 -0.36 11.45
N THR A 59 0.00 -0.08 10.14
CA THR A 59 1.22 0.31 9.45
C THR A 59 0.94 1.44 8.47
N GLU A 60 1.72 2.51 8.58
CA GLU A 60 1.65 3.67 7.71
C GLU A 60 2.72 3.57 6.61
N PHE A 61 2.33 3.90 5.38
CA PHE A 61 3.22 3.96 4.22
C PHE A 61 3.16 5.33 3.59
N GLU A 62 4.34 5.93 3.44
CA GLU A 62 4.51 7.16 2.68
C GLU A 62 4.41 6.84 1.18
N LEU A 63 3.49 7.52 0.50
CA LEU A 63 3.27 7.41 -0.93
C LEU A 63 4.07 8.49 -1.66
N PRO A 64 4.45 8.25 -2.93
CA PRO A 64 5.17 9.25 -3.71
C PRO A 64 4.30 10.42 -4.21
N GLY A 65 3.02 10.45 -3.85
CA GLY A 65 2.04 11.47 -4.22
C GLY A 65 0.68 11.18 -3.57
N GLU A 66 -0.31 12.05 -3.80
CA GLU A 66 -1.65 11.93 -3.22
C GLU A 66 -2.40 10.72 -3.78
N ALA A 67 -3.00 9.92 -2.89
CA ALA A 67 -3.76 8.73 -3.26
C ALA A 67 -5.06 9.08 -4.00
N ARG A 68 -5.32 8.38 -5.11
CA ARG A 68 -6.54 8.53 -5.90
C ARG A 68 -7.48 7.34 -5.78
N GLU A 69 -6.94 6.15 -5.96
CA GLU A 69 -7.70 4.91 -5.94
C GLU A 69 -6.87 3.81 -5.25
N CYS A 70 -7.53 3.01 -4.43
CA CYS A 70 -6.93 1.87 -3.76
C CYS A 70 -7.73 0.60 -4.05
N SER A 71 -7.02 -0.51 -4.23
CA SER A 71 -7.63 -1.83 -4.40
C SER A 71 -6.78 -2.91 -3.75
N LEU A 72 -7.43 -3.85 -3.08
CA LEU A 72 -6.78 -5.02 -2.49
C LEU A 72 -7.24 -6.27 -3.24
N THR A 73 -6.32 -6.96 -3.88
CA THR A 73 -6.62 -8.17 -4.66
C THR A 73 -5.61 -9.26 -4.34
N ASN A 74 -6.10 -10.39 -3.79
CA ASN A 74 -5.28 -11.55 -3.44
C ASN A 74 -4.04 -11.20 -2.58
N GLY A 75 -4.21 -10.33 -1.59
CA GLY A 75 -3.12 -9.90 -0.71
C GLY A 75 -2.19 -8.85 -1.33
N VAL A 76 -2.47 -8.34 -2.54
CA VAL A 76 -1.71 -7.22 -3.11
C VAL A 76 -2.54 -5.95 -3.03
N LEU A 77 -2.05 -4.98 -2.28
CA LEU A 77 -2.61 -3.63 -2.24
C LEU A 77 -2.01 -2.80 -3.37
N THR A 78 -2.86 -2.31 -4.25
CA THR A 78 -2.50 -1.42 -5.35
C THR A 78 -3.10 -0.04 -5.10
N ILE A 79 -2.26 0.99 -5.14
CA ILE A 79 -2.66 2.38 -4.94
C ILE A 79 -2.21 3.19 -6.15
N GLU A 80 -3.16 3.82 -6.84
CA GLU A 80 -2.86 4.84 -7.84
C GLU A 80 -2.68 6.19 -7.15
N VAL A 81 -1.61 6.90 -7.49
CA VAL A 81 -1.30 8.22 -6.94
C VAL A 81 -1.03 9.24 -8.05
N GLU A 82 -1.27 10.51 -7.73
CA GLU A 82 -0.91 11.63 -8.60
C GLU A 82 0.61 11.69 -8.82
N ALA A 83 1.02 11.99 -10.05
CA ALA A 83 2.41 12.16 -10.45
C ALA A 83 2.91 13.60 -10.24
#